data_AF-A0A7S2GX81-F1
#
_entry.id   AF-A0A7S2GX81-F1
#
_cell.length_a   1.000
_cell.length_b   1.000
_cell.length_c   1.000
_cell.angle_alpha   90.00
_cell.angle_beta   90.00
_cell.angle_gamma   90.00
#
_symmetry.space_group_name_H-M   'P 1'
#
loop_
_entity.id
_entity.type
_entity.pdbx_description
1 polymer ?
#
loop_
_entity_poly.entity_id
_entity_poly.type
_entity_poly.pdbx_seq_one_letter_code
_entity_poly.pdbx_strand_id
1 'polypeptide(L)'
;SGYWRVGSDSSMILNCTSNPGACVGGRNSSAYCQENLEGPLCAICKHNYWKASGNENCQSCDEDRFSGMGTRFWVMLSLLVGILALFYVQMKMKYKGDQFAKQMVKAR
;
A
#
# COMPACT_ATOMS: atom_id res chain seq x y z
N SER A 1 -18.77 19.24 -15.34
CA SER A 1 -17.84 18.12 -15.55
C SER A 1 -17.99 17.57 -16.95
N GLY A 2 -16.93 17.01 -17.53
CA GLY A 2 -16.89 16.45 -18.90
C GLY A 2 -16.24 17.32 -19.97
N TYR A 3 -15.76 18.53 -19.63
CA TYR A 3 -15.19 19.46 -20.61
C TYR A 3 -13.83 20.00 -20.18
N TRP A 4 -12.93 20.18 -21.15
CA TRP A 4 -11.55 20.66 -20.98
C TRP A 4 -11.27 21.85 -21.88
N ARG A 5 -10.37 22.73 -21.45
CA ARG A 5 -9.91 23.91 -22.21
C ARG A 5 -8.41 23.90 -22.35
N VAL A 6 -7.91 24.37 -23.49
CA VAL A 6 -6.47 24.48 -23.79
C VAL A 6 -5.75 25.46 -22.85
N GLY A 7 -6.46 26.48 -22.36
CA GLY A 7 -5.95 27.44 -21.40
C GLY A 7 -7.09 28.24 -20.75
N SER A 8 -6.76 29.04 -19.74
CA SER A 8 -7.72 29.87 -18.98
C SER A 8 -8.50 30.84 -19.86
N ASP A 9 -7.85 31.37 -20.90
CA ASP A 9 -8.40 32.42 -21.75
C ASP A 9 -8.90 31.87 -23.10
N SER A 10 -8.84 30.55 -23.29
CA SER A 10 -9.28 29.92 -24.52
C SER A 10 -10.81 29.79 -24.56
N SER A 11 -11.42 30.27 -25.64
CA SER A 11 -12.84 30.04 -25.96
C SER A 11 -13.10 28.62 -26.47
N MET A 12 -12.04 27.86 -26.77
CA MET A 12 -12.13 26.50 -27.27
C MET A 12 -12.34 25.52 -26.11
N ILE A 13 -13.53 24.91 -26.09
CA ILE A 13 -13.94 23.92 -25.09
C ILE A 13 -14.08 22.58 -25.81
N LEU A 14 -13.34 21.58 -25.34
CA LEU A 14 -13.34 20.22 -25.88
C LEU A 14 -14.03 19.27 -24.91
N ASN A 15 -14.72 18.26 -25.45
CA ASN A 15 -15.35 17.22 -24.65
C ASN A 15 -14.34 16.11 -24.28
N CYS A 16 -14.30 15.73 -23.01
CA CYS A 16 -13.46 14.66 -22.51
C CYS A 16 -14.14 13.30 -22.74
N THR A 17 -14.00 12.80 -23.97
CA THR A 17 -14.69 11.59 -24.42
C THR A 17 -14.14 10.31 -23.77
N SER A 18 -12.83 10.27 -23.51
CA SER A 18 -12.15 9.07 -23.01
C SER A 18 -12.39 8.80 -21.52
N ASN A 19 -12.69 9.83 -20.74
CA ASN A 19 -13.04 9.71 -19.32
C ASN A 19 -13.82 10.99 -18.93
N PRO A 20 -15.16 11.00 -19.01
CA PRO A 20 -15.96 12.18 -18.72
C PRO A 20 -15.86 12.61 -17.24
N GLY A 21 -15.46 11.70 -16.34
CA GLY A 21 -15.18 11.98 -14.93
C GLY A 21 -13.85 12.71 -14.71
N ALA A 22 -12.85 12.46 -15.56
CA ALA A 22 -11.51 13.05 -15.44
C ALA A 22 -11.50 14.58 -15.56
N CYS A 23 -12.47 15.15 -16.29
CA CYS A 23 -12.59 16.59 -16.49
C CYS A 23 -13.60 17.18 -15.52
N VAL A 24 -13.15 17.51 -14.32
CA VAL A 24 -13.96 18.24 -13.32
C VAL A 24 -14.31 19.64 -13.81
N GLY A 25 -13.40 20.25 -14.58
CA GLY A 25 -13.51 21.64 -15.04
C GLY A 25 -13.15 22.63 -13.94
N GLY A 26 -12.88 23.87 -14.31
CA GLY A 26 -12.46 24.90 -13.37
C GLY A 26 -12.15 26.22 -14.07
N ARG A 27 -11.66 27.20 -13.31
CA ARG A 27 -11.18 28.49 -13.85
C ARG A 27 -9.68 28.45 -14.17
N ASN A 28 -8.92 27.68 -13.38
CA ASN A 28 -7.48 27.52 -13.53
C ASN A 28 -7.14 26.25 -14.29
N SER A 29 -6.18 26.31 -15.21
CA SER A 29 -5.73 25.17 -16.02
C SER A 29 -5.29 23.96 -15.19
N SER A 30 -4.72 24.20 -14.02
CA SER A 30 -4.30 23.17 -13.05
C SER A 30 -5.46 22.47 -12.34
N ALA A 31 -6.66 23.05 -12.35
CA ALA A 31 -7.86 22.52 -11.70
C ALA A 31 -8.85 21.90 -12.68
N TYR A 32 -8.52 21.81 -13.98
CA TYR A 32 -9.41 21.22 -14.98
C TYR A 32 -9.53 19.71 -14.84
N CYS A 33 -8.48 19.08 -14.31
CA CYS A 33 -8.35 17.64 -14.21
C CYS A 33 -8.56 17.15 -12.78
N GLN A 34 -9.11 15.95 -12.68
CA GLN A 34 -9.23 15.23 -11.43
C GLN A 34 -7.82 14.94 -10.85
N GLU A 35 -7.78 14.69 -9.55
CA GLU A 35 -6.57 14.27 -8.85
C GLU A 35 -5.89 13.11 -9.60
N ASN A 36 -4.56 13.17 -9.76
CA ASN A 36 -3.71 12.20 -10.48
C ASN A 36 -3.68 12.28 -12.02
N LEU A 37 -4.45 13.17 -12.64
CA LEU A 37 -4.48 13.38 -14.09
C LEU A 37 -4.00 14.77 -14.49
N GLU A 38 -3.37 14.88 -15.65
CA GLU A 38 -2.86 16.13 -16.21
C GLU A 38 -2.85 16.13 -17.75
N GLY A 39 -2.42 17.26 -18.31
CA GLY A 39 -2.25 17.43 -19.76
C GLY A 39 -3.56 17.61 -20.55
N PRO A 40 -3.48 17.47 -21.88
CA PRO A 40 -4.62 17.64 -22.76
C PRO A 40 -5.73 16.63 -22.48
N LEU A 41 -6.97 17.12 -22.36
CA LEU A 41 -8.16 16.33 -22.04
C LEU A 41 -8.04 15.50 -20.75
N CYS A 42 -7.12 15.88 -19.84
CA CYS A 42 -6.82 15.11 -18.63
C CYS A 42 -6.49 13.65 -18.92
N ALA A 43 -5.86 13.38 -20.06
CA ALA A 43 -5.58 12.02 -20.52
C ALA A 43 -4.22 11.48 -20.04
N ILE A 44 -3.36 12.32 -19.46
CA ILE A 44 -2.01 11.97 -19.03
C ILE A 44 -2.03 11.72 -17.52
N CYS A 45 -1.35 10.66 -17.07
CA CYS A 45 -1.15 10.45 -15.63
C CYS A 45 -0.07 11.42 -15.12
N LYS A 46 -0.29 12.00 -13.94
CA LYS A 46 0.72 12.84 -13.28
C LYS A 46 2.01 12.05 -13.02
N HIS A 47 3.09 12.78 -12.73
CA HIS A 47 4.34 12.19 -12.28
C HIS A 47 4.12 11.20 -11.13
N ASN A 48 4.80 10.04 -11.17
CA ASN A 48 4.59 8.89 -10.27
C ASN A 48 3.22 8.20 -10.37
N TYR A 49 2.49 8.39 -11.46
CA TYR A 49 1.30 7.60 -11.79
C TYR A 49 1.44 6.93 -13.15
N TRP A 50 0.84 5.76 -13.28
CA TRP A 50 0.82 4.98 -14.51
C TRP A 50 -0.57 4.42 -14.77
N LYS A 51 -0.86 4.07 -16.02
CA LYS A 51 -2.10 3.37 -16.39
C LYS A 51 -1.80 2.27 -17.38
N ALA A 52 -2.44 1.11 -17.22
CA ALA A 52 -2.42 0.04 -18.20
C ALA A 52 -3.27 0.41 -19.43
N SER A 53 -2.92 -0.10 -20.60
CA SER A 53 -3.71 0.09 -21.82
C SER A 53 -5.13 -0.45 -21.61
N GLY A 54 -6.16 0.38 -21.84
CA GLY A 54 -7.56 0.05 -21.62
C GLY A 54 -8.12 0.41 -20.24
N ASN A 55 -7.29 0.91 -19.32
CA ASN A 55 -7.75 1.39 -18.02
C ASN A 55 -7.88 2.93 -18.02
N GLU A 56 -8.97 3.44 -17.46
CA GLU A 56 -9.27 4.88 -17.43
C GLU A 56 -8.69 5.59 -16.20
N ASN A 57 -8.25 4.83 -15.19
CA ASN A 57 -7.71 5.34 -13.94
C ASN A 57 -6.19 5.17 -13.86
N CYS A 58 -5.53 6.22 -13.38
CA CYS A 58 -4.10 6.23 -13.09
C CYS A 58 -3.83 5.68 -11.68
N GLN A 59 -2.96 4.68 -11.57
CA GLN A 59 -2.50 4.10 -10.31
C GLN A 59 -1.18 4.73 -9.91
N SER A 60 -0.97 4.95 -8.61
CA SER A 60 0.30 5.49 -8.12
C SER A 60 1.39 4.42 -8.19
N CYS A 61 2.61 4.83 -8.54
CA CYS A 61 3.79 3.98 -8.52
C CYS A 61 4.29 3.70 -7.09
N ASP A 62 3.84 4.48 -6.10
CA ASP A 62 4.34 4.44 -4.72
C ASP A 62 3.46 3.61 -3.76
N GLU A 63 2.26 3.20 -4.17
CA GLU A 63 1.31 2.45 -3.32
C GLU A 63 1.84 1.08 -2.84
N ASP A 64 2.85 0.52 -3.49
CA ASP A 64 3.43 -0.77 -3.11
C ASP A 64 4.44 -0.71 -1.95
N ARG A 65 4.85 0.48 -1.49
CA ARG A 65 5.92 0.59 -0.48
C ARG A 65 5.44 0.62 0.97
N PHE A 66 4.19 1.02 1.24
CA PHE A 66 3.75 1.30 2.62
C PHE A 66 2.62 0.41 3.15
N SER A 67 1.75 -0.14 2.30
CA SER A 67 0.60 -0.96 2.77
C SER A 67 1.01 -2.33 3.32
N GLY A 68 2.18 -2.85 2.93
CA GLY A 68 2.68 -4.16 3.37
C GLY A 68 3.53 -4.15 4.64
N MET A 69 3.95 -2.98 5.14
CA MET A 69 4.94 -2.91 6.23
C MET A 69 4.35 -3.33 7.58
N GLY A 70 3.07 -2.99 7.84
CA GLY A 70 2.38 -3.34 9.08
C GLY A 70 2.18 -4.84 9.23
N THR A 71 1.60 -5.50 8.22
CA THR A 71 1.30 -6.94 8.30
C THR A 71 2.58 -7.78 8.40
N ARG A 72 3.64 -7.42 7.66
CA ARG A 72 4.92 -8.14 7.70
C ARG A 72 5.58 -8.04 9.08
N PHE A 73 5.52 -6.88 9.72
CA PHE A 73 6.06 -6.68 11.06
C PHE A 73 5.36 -7.57 12.10
N TRP A 74 4.02 -7.63 12.06
CA TRP A 74 3.24 -8.46 12.98
C TRP A 74 3.49 -9.95 12.80
N VAL A 75 3.62 -10.42 11.56
CA VAL A 75 3.95 -11.83 11.27
C VAL A 75 5.32 -12.19 11.84
N MET A 76 6.34 -11.37 11.61
CA MET A 76 7.70 -11.62 12.12
C MET A 76 7.76 -11.57 13.65
N LEU A 77 7.03 -10.65 14.28
CA LEU A 77 6.93 -10.56 15.74
C LEU A 77 6.27 -11.81 16.33
N SER A 78 5.18 -12.29 15.72
CA SER A 78 4.47 -13.49 16.18
C SER A 78 5.35 -14.75 16.10
N LEU A 79 6.15 -14.88 15.03
CA LEU A 79 7.11 -15.97 14.86
C LEU A 79 8.22 -15.94 15.91
N LEU A 80 8.80 -14.76 16.18
CA LEU A 80 9.82 -14.59 17.21
C LEU A 80 9.31 -14.98 18.59
N VAL A 81 8.11 -14.52 18.97
CA VAL A 81 7.49 -14.86 20.25
C VAL A 81 7.22 -16.37 20.35
N GLY A 82 6.73 -16.99 19.27
CA GLY A 82 6.51 -18.44 19.21
C GLY A 82 7.79 -19.24 19.43
N ILE A 83 8.90 -18.86 18.78
CA ILE A 83 10.21 -19.52 18.95
C ILE A 83 10.72 -19.38 20.39
N LEU A 84 10.63 -18.19 20.98
CA LEU A 84 11.06 -17.95 22.36
C LEU A 84 10.22 -18.76 23.37
N ALA A 85 8.91 -18.85 23.16
CA ALA A 85 8.03 -19.66 23.99
C ALA A 85 8.38 -21.16 23.91
N LEU A 86 8.62 -21.69 22.71
CA LEU A 86 9.07 -23.07 22.53
C LEU A 86 10.41 -23.31 23.22
N PHE A 87 11.37 -22.39 23.06
CA PHE A 87 12.67 -22.50 23.72
C PHE A 87 12.55 -22.49 25.25
N TYR A 88 11.71 -21.61 25.80
CA TYR A 88 11.45 -21.55 27.24
C TYR A 88 10.82 -22.85 27.77
N VAL A 89 9.86 -23.42 27.04
CA VAL A 89 9.23 -24.70 27.40
C VAL A 89 10.26 -25.84 27.37
N GLN A 90 11.08 -25.94 26.33
CA GLN A 90 12.13 -26.96 26.23
C GLN A 90 13.12 -26.88 27.40
N MET A 91 13.57 -25.66 27.74
CA MET A 91 14.44 -25.42 28.88
C MET A 91 13.79 -25.84 30.20
N LYS A 92 12.51 -25.51 30.42
CA LYS A 92 11.78 -25.90 31.63
C LYS A 92 11.58 -27.41 31.74
N MET A 93 11.30 -28.07 30.61
CA MET A 93 11.12 -29.53 30.55
C MET A 93 12.44 -30.26 30.87
N LYS A 94 13.56 -29.81 30.28
CA LYS A 94 14.90 -30.33 30.59
C LYS A 94 15.26 -30.09 32.06
N TYR A 95 15.04 -28.88 32.56
CA TYR A 95 15.33 -28.52 33.96
C TYR A 95 14.55 -29.40 34.96
N LYS A 96 13.27 -29.68 34.70
CA LYS A 96 12.49 -30.61 35.54
C LYS A 96 13.04 -32.03 35.49
N GLY A 97 13.40 -32.53 34.31
CA GLY A 97 14.00 -33.86 34.15
C GLY A 97 15.29 -34.03 34.96
N ASP A 98 16.18 -33.03 34.91
CA ASP A 98 17.44 -33.03 35.66
C ASP A 98 17.22 -33.00 37.18
N GLN A 99 16.19 -32.30 37.66
CA GLN A 99 15.83 -32.27 39.08
C GLN A 99 15.29 -33.63 39.58
N PHE A 100 14.43 -34.29 38.79
CA PHE A 100 13.94 -35.63 39.14
C PHE A 100 15.06 -36.68 39.17
N ALA A 101 16.00 -36.62 38.22
CA ALA A 101 17.16 -37.51 38.20
C ALA A 101 18.01 -37.37 39.47
N LYS A 102 18.25 -36.14 39.94
CA LYS A 102 18.98 -35.88 41.20
C LYS A 102 18.26 -36.39 42.44
N GLN A 103 16.92 -36.30 42.47
CA GLN A 103 16.14 -36.83 43.59
C GLN A 103 16.19 -38.36 43.67
N MET A 104 16.16 -39.07 42.54
CA MET A 104 16.25 -40.54 42.53
C MET A 104 17.62 -41.06 42.96
N VAL A 105 18.71 -40.36 42.62
CA VAL A 105 20.06 -40.73 43.08
C VAL A 105 20.21 -40.57 44.59
N LYS A 106 19.56 -39.58 45.20
CA LYS A 106 19.63 -39.34 46.66
C LYS A 106 18.76 -40.30 47.47
N ALA A 107 17.78 -40.95 46.84
CA ALA A 107 16.87 -41.90 47.48
C ALA A 107 17.39 -43.35 47.47
N ARG A 108 18.54 -43.61 46.85
CA ARG A 108 19.22 -44.91 46.81
C ARG A 108 20.41 -44.91 47.76
#